data_AF-A0A5S3YKK8-F1
#
_entry.id   AF-A0A5S3YKK8-F1
#
_cell.length_a   1.000
_cell.length_b   1.000
_cell.length_c   1.000
_cell.angle_alpha   90.00
_cell.angle_beta   90.00
_cell.angle_gamma   90.00
#
_symmetry.space_group_name_H-M   'P 1'
#
loop_
_entity.id
_entity.type
_entity.pdbx_description
1 polymer ?
#
loop_
_entity_poly.entity_id
_entity_poly.type
_entity_poly.pdbx_seq_one_letter_code
_entity_poly.pdbx_strand_id
1 'polypeptide(L)' 'MLNKLLTLTLISSSLLLSSQVLAATCDDFTNVELRKLRSQDTLNLCQFKNKPLLIVNTASNCGFTGQFEDL' A
#
# COMPACT_ATOMS: atom_id res chain seq x y z
N MET A 1 24.79 16.50 40.12
CA MET A 1 25.17 15.77 38.87
C MET A 1 24.25 14.57 38.61
N LEU A 2 23.71 13.94 39.66
CA LEU A 2 22.80 12.80 39.57
C LEU A 2 21.46 13.13 38.86
N ASN A 3 20.88 14.31 39.09
CA ASN A 3 19.61 14.70 38.43
C ASN A 3 19.75 14.95 36.92
N LYS A 4 20.92 15.39 36.43
CA LYS A 4 21.22 15.53 34.99
C LYS A 4 21.38 14.15 34.33
N LEU A 5 21.88 13.16 35.08
CA LEU A 5 21.99 11.78 34.61
C LEU A 5 20.61 11.10 34.56
N LEU A 6 19.74 11.40 35.53
CA LEU A 6 18.36 10.88 35.59
C LEU A 6 17.42 11.51 34.53
N THR A 7 17.66 12.77 34.15
CA THR A 7 16.93 13.40 33.02
C THR A 7 17.44 12.90 31.67
N LEU A 8 18.73 12.58 31.56
CA LEU A 8 19.29 12.01 30.33
C LEU A 8 18.78 10.60 30.03
N THR A 9 18.50 9.80 31.08
CA THR A 9 17.90 8.46 30.91
C THR A 9 16.41 8.52 30.56
N LEU A 10 15.67 9.53 31.04
CA LEU A 10 14.23 9.67 30.74
C LEU A 10 13.95 10.09 29.28
N ILE A 11 14.84 10.87 28.67
CA ILE A 11 14.74 11.31 27.26
C ILE A 11 15.07 10.17 26.28
N SER A 12 15.81 9.14 26.73
CA SER A 12 16.21 8.00 25.89
C SER A 12 15.09 6.97 25.67
N SER A 13 14.11 6.88 26.59
CA SER A 13 13.04 5.85 26.50
C SER A 13 11.95 6.13 25.47
N SER A 14 11.87 7.34 24.91
CA SER A 14 10.81 7.72 23.95
C SER A 14 11.12 7.36 22.49
N LEU A 15 12.29 6.80 22.17
CA LEU A 15 12.71 6.50 20.78
C LEU A 15 12.36 5.09 20.28
N LEU A 16 11.64 4.27 21.05
CA LEU A 16 11.41 2.85 20.71
C LEU A 16 10.03 2.55 20.10
N LEU A 17 9.18 3.55 19.81
CA LEU A 17 7.97 3.36 19.01
C LEU A 17 8.28 3.55 17.51
N SER A 18 9.19 2.73 16.98
CA SER A 18 9.30 2.55 15.54
C SER A 18 8.08 1.76 15.05
N SER A 19 7.17 2.47 14.38
CA SER A 19 6.01 1.87 13.72
C SER A 19 6.52 0.85 12.69
N GLN A 20 6.28 -0.42 12.95
CA GLN A 20 6.64 -1.49 12.02
C GLN A 20 5.68 -1.36 10.84
N VAL A 21 6.17 -0.79 9.73
CA VAL A 21 5.45 -0.83 8.47
C VAL A 21 5.38 -2.30 8.06
N LEU A 22 4.22 -2.91 8.29
CA LEU A 22 3.95 -4.28 7.90
C LEU A 22 3.83 -4.31 6.38
N ALA A 23 4.97 -4.44 5.70
CA ALA A 23 4.97 -4.76 4.28
C ALA A 23 4.26 -6.11 4.13
N ALA A 24 3.20 -6.17 3.33
CA ALA A 24 2.57 -7.44 3.02
C ALA A 24 3.63 -8.38 2.40
N THR A 25 3.71 -9.61 2.87
CA THR A 25 4.62 -10.63 2.34
C THR A 25 3.96 -11.25 1.11
N CYS A 26 4.24 -10.66 -0.06
CA CYS A 26 3.58 -10.98 -1.33
C CYS A 26 4.51 -11.81 -2.20
N ASP A 27 4.21 -13.09 -2.36
CA ASP A 27 4.99 -14.05 -3.14
C ASP A 27 4.22 -14.61 -4.34
N ASP A 28 3.14 -13.93 -4.75
CA ASP A 28 2.27 -14.32 -5.86
C ASP A 28 2.17 -13.22 -6.94
N PHE A 29 1.24 -13.38 -7.89
CA PHE A 29 1.04 -12.44 -8.98
C PHE A 29 0.59 -11.04 -8.55
N THR A 30 0.12 -10.89 -7.30
CA THR A 30 -0.31 -9.59 -6.77
C THR A 30 0.87 -8.72 -6.32
N ASN A 31 2.10 -9.24 -6.31
CA ASN A 31 3.30 -8.45 -6.04
C ASN A 31 3.72 -7.60 -7.26
N VAL A 32 2.83 -6.71 -7.69
CA VAL A 32 3.03 -5.80 -8.81
C VAL A 32 2.50 -4.41 -8.48
N GLU A 33 3.28 -3.39 -8.84
CA GLU A 33 2.89 -1.98 -8.75
C GLU A 33 2.18 -1.56 -10.04
N LEU A 34 1.01 -0.93 -9.90
CA LEU A 34 0.24 -0.38 -11.00
C LEU A 34 -0.02 1.12 -10.76
N ARG A 35 0.16 1.93 -11.80
CA ARG A 35 -0.21 3.35 -11.75
C ARG A 35 -1.72 3.49 -11.93
N LYS A 36 -2.36 4.29 -11.07
CA LYS A 36 -3.78 4.63 -11.23
C LYS A 36 -3.99 5.43 -12.53
N LEU A 37 -5.12 5.21 -13.20
CA LEU A 37 -5.44 5.91 -14.43
C LEU A 37 -5.50 7.42 -14.18
N ARG A 38 -4.78 8.20 -14.98
CA ARG A 38 -4.69 9.69 -14.88
C ARG A 38 -4.23 10.22 -13.50
N SER A 39 -3.45 9.45 -12.75
CA SER A 39 -2.83 9.90 -11.50
C SER A 39 -1.32 9.63 -11.49
N GLN A 40 -0.59 10.33 -10.61
CA GLN A 40 0.80 10.02 -10.28
C GLN A 40 0.91 8.92 -9.21
N ASP A 41 -0.19 8.60 -8.53
CA ASP A 41 -0.23 7.57 -7.52
C ASP A 41 -0.06 6.17 -8.13
N THR A 42 0.69 5.33 -7.43
CA THR A 42 0.74 3.89 -7.67
C THR A 42 -0.01 3.14 -6.57
N LEU A 43 -0.37 1.90 -6.87
CA LEU A 43 -0.87 0.95 -5.90
C LEU A 43 -0.22 -0.41 -6.16
N ASN A 44 0.12 -1.10 -5.08
CA ASN A 44 0.50 -2.50 -5.15
C ASN A 44 -0.75 -3.38 -5.14
N LEU A 45 -0.87 -4.34 -6.06
CA LEU A 45 -2.00 -5.29 -6.04
C LEU A 45 -2.00 -6.18 -4.79
N CYS A 46 -0.90 -6.29 -4.06
CA CYS A 46 -0.81 -7.18 -2.90
C CYS A 46 -1.75 -6.82 -1.75
N GLN A 47 -2.24 -5.58 -1.70
CA GLN A 47 -3.34 -5.22 -0.80
C GLN A 47 -4.59 -6.12 -0.97
N PHE A 48 -4.70 -6.82 -2.10
CA PHE A 48 -5.77 -7.76 -2.42
C PHE A 48 -5.37 -9.24 -2.31
N LYS A 49 -4.23 -9.59 -1.68
CA LYS A 49 -3.81 -10.98 -1.50
C LYS A 49 -4.94 -11.85 -0.91
N ASN A 50 -5.07 -13.07 -1.41
CA ASN A 50 -6.11 -14.04 -1.02
C ASN A 50 -7.55 -13.58 -1.30
N LYS A 51 -7.77 -12.61 -2.18
CA LYS A 51 -9.09 -12.22 -2.67
C LYS A 51 -9.23 -12.59 -4.16
N PRO A 52 -10.41 -13.03 -4.62
CA PRO A 52 -10.65 -13.18 -6.05
C PRO A 52 -10.58 -11.80 -6.72
N LEU A 53 -9.82 -11.73 -7.82
CA LEU A 53 -9.66 -10.52 -8.62
C LEU A 53 -10.22 -10.74 -10.02
N LEU A 54 -11.13 -9.88 -10.45
CA LEU A 54 -11.55 -9.77 -11.84
C LEU A 54 -10.78 -8.61 -12.49
N ILE A 55 -9.84 -8.95 -13.39
CA ILE A 55 -9.03 -7.97 -14.10
C ILE A 55 -9.51 -7.92 -15.55
N VAL A 56 -9.98 -6.75 -15.98
CA VAL A 56 -10.49 -6.53 -17.33
C VAL A 56 -9.60 -5.50 -18.03
N ASN A 57 -9.03 -5.86 -19.18
CA ASN A 57 -8.38 -4.89 -20.05
C ASN A 57 -9.47 -4.12 -20.82
N THR A 58 -9.50 -2.81 -20.68
CA THR A 58 -10.49 -1.95 -21.35
C THR A 58 -9.85 -1.07 -22.41
N ALA A 59 -10.64 -0.68 -23.40
CA ALA A 59 -10.29 0.35 -24.37
C ALA A 59 -11.57 1.09 -24.78
N SER A 60 -11.51 2.41 -24.89
CA SER A 60 -12.69 3.27 -25.02
C SER A 60 -13.49 3.03 -26.31
N ASN A 61 -12.82 2.59 -27.37
CA ASN A 61 -13.40 2.48 -28.72
C ASN A 61 -13.52 1.02 -29.19
N CYS A 62 -13.67 0.06 -28.27
CA CYS A 62 -13.92 -1.33 -28.60
C CYS A 62 -15.44 -1.59 -28.74
N GLY A 63 -15.83 -2.53 -29.61
CA GLY A 63 -17.25 -2.87 -29.81
C GLY A 63 -17.98 -3.40 -28.56
N PHE A 64 -17.22 -3.74 -27.52
CA PHE A 64 -17.69 -4.22 -26.24
C PHE A 64 -17.78 -3.15 -25.15
N THR A 65 -17.43 -1.88 -25.44
CA THR A 65 -17.44 -0.79 -24.44
C THR A 65 -18.81 -0.64 -23.76
N GLY A 66 -19.92 -0.92 -24.45
CA GLY A 66 -21.28 -0.85 -23.89
C GLY A 66 -21.50 -1.71 -22.63
N GLN A 67 -20.65 -2.71 -22.36
CA GLN A 67 -20.69 -3.50 -21.12
C GLN A 67 -20.44 -2.66 -19.84
N PHE A 68 -19.93 -1.43 -19.99
CA PHE A 68 -19.60 -0.53 -18.88
C PHE A 68 -20.55 0.67 -18.74
N GLU A 69 -21.63 0.75 -19.52
CA GLU A 69 -22.53 1.93 -19.50
C GLU A 69 -23.25 2.14 -18.15
N ASP A 70 -23.45 1.07 -17.38
CA ASP A 70 -24.13 1.09 -16.08
C ASP A 70 -23.16 1.16 -14.87
N LEU A 71 -21.86 1.38 -15.10
CA LEU A 71 -20.79 1.46 -14.09
C LEU A 71 -20.33 2.90 -13.83
#